data_AF-A0A9E3K055-F1
#
_entry.id   AF-A0A9E3K055-F1
#
_cell.length_a   1.000
_cell.length_b   1.000
_cell.length_c   1.000
_cell.angle_alpha   90.00
_cell.angle_beta   90.00
_cell.angle_gamma   90.00
#
_symmetry.space_group_name_H-M   'P 1'
#
loop_
_entity.id
_entity.type
_entity.pdbx_description
1 polymer ?
#
loop_
_entity_poly.entity_id
_entity_poly.type
_entity_poly.pdbx_seq_one_letter_code
_entity_poly.pdbx_strand_id
1 'polypeptide(L)'
;MNIIKHSLVVLGMIAAPAFAAGQVSISIDAGKPGPVINKNVYGQFAENLGTGVYEGMWVGPKSNIPNTRGWRNDVVGALKELHVPLVRWPGG
;
A
#
# COMPACT_ATOMS: atom_id res chain seq x y z
N MET A 1 48.82 4.95 41.20
CA MET A 1 48.46 3.80 40.34
C MET A 1 46.95 3.52 40.49
N ASN A 2 46.07 4.49 40.27
CA ASN A 2 45.55 5.08 39.03
C ASN A 2 44.54 4.26 38.20
N ILE A 3 44.12 3.07 38.67
CA ILE A 3 43.24 2.20 37.85
C ILE A 3 41.75 2.28 38.26
N ILE A 4 41.44 2.71 39.49
CA ILE A 4 40.05 2.69 40.02
C ILE A 4 39.26 3.98 39.67
N LYS A 5 39.94 5.08 39.30
CA LYS A 5 39.28 6.38 38.99
C LYS A 5 38.77 6.50 37.55
N HIS A 6 39.17 5.61 36.64
CA HIS A 6 38.83 5.71 35.21
C HIS A 6 37.56 4.94 34.83
N SER A 7 37.08 4.00 35.67
CA SER A 7 35.89 3.20 35.36
C SER A 7 34.56 3.90 35.67
N LEU A 8 34.59 5.06 36.34
CA LEU A 8 33.39 5.79 36.77
C LEU A 8 32.96 6.92 35.82
N VAL A 9 33.69 7.14 34.71
CA VAL A 9 33.46 8.29 33.82
C VAL A 9 32.76 7.94 32.49
N VAL A 10 32.55 6.66 32.16
CA VAL A 10 31.97 6.25 30.86
C VAL A 10 30.57 5.60 31.00
N LEU A 11 29.75 6.08 31.93
CA LEU A 11 28.34 5.64 32.05
C LEU A 11 27.31 6.72 31.66
N GLY A 12 27.77 7.90 31.19
CA GLY A 12 26.94 9.09 31.13
C GLY A 12 26.31 9.47 29.77
N MET A 13 26.61 8.80 28.65
CA MET A 13 26.20 9.33 27.34
C MET A 13 25.81 8.27 26.30
N ILE A 14 24.66 7.63 26.50
CA ILE A 14 23.80 7.20 25.38
C ILE A 14 22.34 7.50 25.77
N ALA A 15 21.98 8.78 25.85
CA ALA A 15 20.58 9.18 25.80
C ALA A 15 20.21 9.33 24.31
N ALA A 16 19.64 8.29 23.71
CA ALA A 16 18.99 8.43 22.42
C ALA A 16 17.84 9.45 22.57
N PRO A 17 17.65 10.39 21.63
CA PRO A 17 16.51 11.28 21.70
C PRO A 17 15.23 10.45 21.61
N ALA A 18 14.45 10.44 22.69
CA ALA A 18 13.09 9.94 22.66
C ALA A 18 12.29 10.90 21.78
N PHE A 19 11.88 10.46 20.58
CA PHE A 19 10.90 11.18 19.78
C PHE A 19 9.58 11.17 20.55
N ALA A 20 9.27 12.27 21.24
CA ALA A 20 7.94 12.46 21.81
C ALA A 20 6.95 12.63 20.66
N ALA A 21 6.07 11.65 20.47
CA ALA A 21 4.98 11.78 19.52
C ALA A 21 4.07 12.94 19.97
N GLY A 22 3.78 13.89 19.08
CA GLY A 22 2.87 14.98 19.38
C GLY A 22 1.44 14.48 19.64
N GLN A 23 0.78 15.04 20.65
CA GLN A 23 -0.62 14.70 20.93
C GLN A 23 -1.53 15.24 19.81
N VAL A 24 -2.32 14.35 19.19
CA VAL A 24 -3.35 14.71 18.19
C VAL A 24 -4.72 14.37 18.76
N SER A 25 -5.67 15.30 18.63
CA SER A 25 -7.08 15.10 19.01
C SER A 25 -7.97 15.22 17.79
N ILE A 26 -8.93 14.28 17.64
CA ILE A 26 -9.90 14.23 16.55
C ILE A 26 -11.30 14.10 17.15
N SER A 27 -12.27 14.85 16.61
CA SER A 27 -13.69 14.71 16.94
C SER A 27 -14.48 14.36 15.69
N ILE A 28 -15.40 13.40 15.78
CA ILE A 28 -16.22 12.90 14.67
C ILE A 28 -17.69 13.06 15.07
N ASP A 29 -18.46 13.80 14.25
CA ASP A 29 -19.90 13.98 14.42
C ASP A 29 -20.66 13.14 13.38
N ALA A 30 -21.06 11.92 13.78
CA ALA A 30 -21.82 11.02 12.92
C ALA A 30 -23.25 11.50 12.61
N GLY A 31 -23.74 12.56 13.29
CA GLY A 31 -25.05 13.17 13.04
C GLY A 31 -25.04 14.17 11.86
N LYS A 32 -23.86 14.50 11.33
CA LYS A 32 -23.69 15.44 10.21
C LYS A 32 -23.00 14.75 9.02
N PRO A 33 -23.72 13.92 8.24
CA PRO A 33 -23.12 13.26 7.08
C PRO A 33 -22.66 14.31 6.07
N GLY A 34 -21.44 14.12 5.55
CA GLY A 34 -20.91 14.91 4.43
C GLY A 34 -21.42 14.39 3.08
N PRO A 35 -20.84 14.88 1.97
CA PRO A 35 -21.11 14.36 0.63
C PRO A 35 -20.77 12.86 0.50
N VAL A 36 -21.47 12.17 -0.39
CA VAL A 36 -21.15 10.78 -0.73
C VAL A 36 -19.79 10.73 -1.42
N ILE A 37 -18.89 9.90 -0.90
CA ILE A 37 -17.62 9.58 -1.57
C ILE A 37 -17.94 8.71 -2.78
N ASN A 38 -17.79 9.27 -3.99
CA ASN A 38 -18.05 8.53 -5.21
C ASN A 38 -17.07 7.35 -5.33
N LYS A 39 -17.57 6.13 -5.51
CA LYS A 39 -16.73 4.92 -5.62
C LYS A 39 -15.61 5.07 -6.65
N ASN A 40 -15.81 5.84 -7.71
CA ASN A 40 -14.86 6.01 -8.81
C ASN A 40 -13.55 6.68 -8.38
N VAL A 41 -13.46 7.28 -7.19
CA VAL A 41 -12.17 7.73 -6.63
C VAL A 41 -11.20 6.57 -6.36
N TYR A 42 -11.71 5.34 -6.27
CA TYR A 42 -10.93 4.10 -6.14
C TYR A 42 -10.68 3.39 -7.48
N GLY A 43 -10.85 4.10 -8.60
CA GLY A 43 -10.58 3.57 -9.94
C GLY A 43 -9.12 3.16 -10.14
N GLN A 44 -8.89 2.30 -11.14
CA GLN A 44 -7.55 1.80 -11.50
C GLN A 44 -7.14 2.26 -12.90
N PHE A 45 -5.87 2.08 -13.22
CA PHE A 45 -5.29 2.41 -14.52
C PHE A 45 -4.43 1.24 -15.02
N ALA A 46 -4.69 0.80 -16.25
CA ALA A 46 -3.96 -0.27 -16.91
C ALA A 46 -3.38 0.25 -18.23
N GLU A 47 -2.05 0.36 -18.29
CA GLU A 47 -1.34 0.81 -19.47
C GLU A 47 -0.63 -0.37 -20.16
N ASN A 48 -0.51 -0.31 -21.48
CA ASN A 48 0.40 -1.19 -22.22
C ASN A 48 1.86 -0.80 -21.94
N LEU A 49 2.32 -1.02 -20.71
CA LEU A 49 3.65 -0.67 -20.23
C LEU A 49 4.25 -1.85 -19.45
N GLY A 50 5.42 -2.29 -19.90
CA GLY A 50 6.12 -3.45 -19.34
C GLY A 50 5.23 -4.68 -19.28
N THR A 51 5.13 -5.29 -18.10
CA THR A 51 4.33 -6.50 -17.84
C THR A 51 2.96 -6.19 -17.23
N GLY A 52 2.51 -4.93 -17.24
CA GLY A 52 1.22 -4.55 -16.63
C GLY A 52 0.04 -5.27 -17.29
N VAL A 53 -0.03 -5.22 -18.62
CA VAL A 53 -1.08 -5.92 -19.39
C VAL A 53 -0.65 -7.35 -19.72
N TYR A 54 0.45 -7.52 -20.44
CA TYR A 54 0.96 -8.85 -20.81
C TYR A 54 1.71 -9.48 -19.64
N GLU A 55 1.42 -10.74 -19.30
CA GLU A 55 1.84 -11.44 -18.06
C GLU A 55 1.07 -11.00 -16.81
N GLY A 56 0.94 -9.69 -16.57
CA GLY A 56 0.27 -9.13 -15.39
C GLY A 56 -1.24 -9.33 -15.37
N MET A 57 -1.92 -9.26 -16.52
CA MET A 57 -3.37 -9.48 -16.61
C MET A 57 -3.72 -10.50 -17.69
N TRP A 58 -3.14 -10.34 -18.89
CA TRP A 58 -3.32 -11.22 -20.03
C TRP A 58 -2.16 -12.21 -20.16
N VAL A 59 -2.50 -13.50 -20.08
CA VAL A 59 -1.56 -14.62 -20.24
C VAL A 59 -1.83 -15.42 -21.51
N GLY A 60 -2.97 -15.21 -22.16
CA GLY A 60 -3.40 -15.91 -23.36
C GLY A 60 -4.18 -17.22 -23.07
N PRO A 61 -5.15 -17.61 -23.92
CA PRO A 61 -6.08 -18.71 -23.60
C PRO A 61 -5.43 -20.10 -23.47
N LYS A 62 -4.24 -20.29 -24.05
CA LYS A 62 -3.50 -21.56 -24.04
C LYS A 62 -2.42 -21.60 -22.95
N SER A 63 -2.34 -20.58 -22.09
CA SER A 63 -1.36 -20.55 -21.00
C SER A 63 -1.65 -21.63 -19.97
N ASN A 64 -0.59 -22.17 -19.36
CA ASN A 64 -0.68 -23.08 -18.22
C ASN A 64 -1.12 -22.35 -16.93
N ILE A 65 -1.10 -21.01 -16.92
CA ILE A 65 -1.62 -20.19 -15.82
C ILE A 65 -3.17 -20.26 -15.87
N PRO A 66 -3.85 -20.63 -14.76
CA PRO A 66 -5.30 -20.68 -14.70
C PRO A 66 -5.95 -19.36 -15.14
N ASN A 67 -6.75 -19.40 -16.19
CA ASN A 67 -7.29 -18.21 -16.83
C ASN A 67 -8.72 -18.40 -17.34
N THR A 68 -9.44 -17.30 -17.52
CA THR A 68 -10.73 -17.23 -18.18
C THR A 68 -10.56 -16.44 -19.47
N ARG A 69 -10.63 -17.11 -20.62
CA ARG A 69 -10.45 -16.49 -21.96
C ARG A 69 -9.13 -15.73 -22.10
N GLY A 70 -8.05 -16.19 -21.46
CA GLY A 70 -6.73 -15.58 -21.50
C GLY A 70 -6.41 -14.58 -20.37
N TRP A 71 -7.39 -14.21 -19.54
CA TRP A 71 -7.17 -13.38 -18.35
C TRP A 71 -6.92 -14.24 -17.12
N ARG A 72 -5.80 -14.03 -16.43
CA ARG A 72 -5.42 -14.87 -15.27
C ARG A 72 -6.41 -14.70 -14.11
N ASN A 73 -6.87 -15.83 -13.56
CA ASN A 73 -8.00 -15.87 -12.63
C ASN A 73 -7.67 -15.28 -11.25
N ASP A 74 -6.42 -15.42 -10.82
CA ASP A 74 -5.92 -14.88 -9.55
C ASP A 74 -6.01 -13.34 -9.50
N VAL A 75 -5.54 -12.65 -10.55
CA VAL A 75 -5.61 -11.18 -10.63
C VAL A 75 -7.05 -10.71 -10.79
N VAL A 76 -7.84 -11.36 -11.65
CA VAL A 76 -9.27 -11.01 -11.80
C VAL A 76 -10.04 -11.24 -10.50
N GLY A 77 -9.72 -12.30 -9.75
CA GLY A 77 -10.28 -12.57 -8.43
C GLY A 77 -9.96 -11.45 -7.44
N ALA A 78 -8.69 -11.08 -7.32
CA ALA A 78 -8.25 -10.01 -6.43
C ALA A 78 -8.90 -8.65 -6.79
N LEU A 79 -9.00 -8.29 -8.07
CA LEU A 79 -9.65 -7.05 -8.50
C LEU A 79 -11.15 -7.02 -8.16
N LYS A 80 -11.83 -8.17 -8.18
CA LYS A 80 -13.22 -8.30 -7.74
C LYS A 80 -13.36 -8.15 -6.23
N GLU A 81 -12.47 -8.76 -5.45
CA GLU A 81 -12.44 -8.62 -3.98
C GLU A 81 -12.17 -7.19 -3.54
N LEU A 82 -11.33 -6.46 -4.29
CA LEU A 82 -11.07 -5.03 -4.11
C LEU A 82 -12.24 -4.14 -4.56
N HIS A 83 -13.28 -4.70 -5.16
CA HIS A 83 -14.44 -3.96 -5.68
C HIS A 83 -14.03 -2.83 -6.64
N VAL A 84 -13.05 -3.10 -7.52
CA VAL A 84 -12.55 -2.10 -8.48
C VAL A 84 -13.71 -1.54 -9.32
N PRO A 85 -14.00 -0.22 -9.24
CA PRO A 85 -15.21 0.36 -9.80
C PRO A 85 -15.09 0.72 -11.28
N LEU A 86 -13.87 1.01 -11.74
CA LEU A 86 -13.54 1.32 -13.12
C LEU A 86 -12.04 1.09 -13.38
N VAL A 87 -11.69 0.91 -14.65
CA VAL A 87 -10.30 0.83 -15.11
C VAL A 87 -10.14 1.72 -16.34
N ARG A 88 -9.19 2.66 -16.31
CA ARG A 88 -8.76 3.42 -17.50
C ARG A 88 -7.74 2.60 -18.28
N TRP A 89 -7.87 2.53 -19.60
CA TRP A 89 -6.99 1.79 -20.52
C TRP A 89 -7.09 2.47 -21.92
N PRO A 90 -6.04 2.51 -22.79
CA PRO A 90 -4.82 1.69 -22.82
C PRO A 90 -3.54 2.29 -22.23
N GLY A 91 -3.59 3.49 -21.65
CA GLY A 91 -2.39 4.25 -21.31
C GLY A 91 -2.62 5.75 -21.42
N GLY A 92 -1.58 6.55 -21.16
CA GLY A 92 -1.56 8.00 -21.43
C GLY A 92 -2.65 8.80 -20.73
#